data_AF-A0A7S4EP35-F1
#
_entry.id   AF-A0A7S4EP35-F1
#
_cell.length_a   1.000
_cell.length_b   1.000
_cell.length_c   1.000
_cell.angle_alpha   90.00
_cell.angle_beta   90.00
_cell.angle_gamma   90.00
#
_symmetry.space_group_name_H-M   'P 1'
#
loop_
_entity.id
_entity.type
_entity.pdbx_description
1 polymer ?
#
loop_
_entity_poly.entity_id
_entity_poly.type
_entity_poly.pdbx_seq_one_letter_code
_entity_poly.pdbx_strand_id
1 'polypeptide(L)'
;DYLSILPPSYQHPHIKMTPLTDVSNSAAPPKRKSIKKKRKSKEVLSTGAKILDRLTQAVDDAPPSMNRSPELVPLTMEWEATKKKLRWTVSVAKEYAETTRAMHESRSKLVSQLVLLSENSPIFDSIGEHTLNGKSMRALQSMREEPPVGKRTTINQIIKSSDESANSLGSLHEMAATQGIIQERDFRTQVIDYAIEWEKAVSEKVESELKKVRTLQATRAHYEKKLEKLRLCAEDLEKKGKKEPSNQDDKLERNEAKLMEAFESHEKEAGRLCVLLEEATTNGWRDLYHLVKYYCKWESYRVEQESDIYSRLLPTTLESMKATFNEYPFLLST
;
A
#
# COMPACT_ATOMS: atom_id res chain seq x y z
N ASP A 1 -6.11 19.28 36.86
CA ASP A 1 -6.97 20.04 35.92
C ASP A 1 -6.58 19.94 34.45
N TYR A 2 -6.45 18.72 33.89
CA TYR A 2 -6.42 18.49 32.43
C TYR A 2 -6.81 17.02 32.13
N LEU A 3 -7.97 16.59 32.61
CA LEU A 3 -8.54 15.28 32.30
C LEU A 3 -10.06 15.36 32.45
N SER A 4 -10.80 15.66 31.37
CA SER A 4 -12.16 15.15 31.10
C SER A 4 -12.86 15.91 29.97
N ILE A 5 -12.56 15.57 28.70
CA ILE A 5 -13.55 15.63 27.62
C ILE A 5 -13.26 14.45 26.67
N LEU A 6 -13.86 13.29 26.97
CA LEU A 6 -14.06 12.23 25.96
C LEU A 6 -15.43 12.45 25.32
N PRO A 7 -15.57 12.37 23.99
CA PRO A 7 -16.87 12.42 23.33
C PRO A 7 -17.69 11.15 23.61
N PRO A 8 -19.03 11.24 23.57
CA PRO A 8 -19.91 10.13 23.91
C PRO A 8 -19.72 8.96 22.93
N SER A 9 -19.71 7.76 23.51
CA SER A 9 -19.64 6.47 22.83
C SER A 9 -20.61 6.37 21.66
N TYR A 10 -20.06 6.17 20.46
CA TYR A 10 -20.80 5.71 19.29
C TYR A 10 -21.41 4.33 19.60
N GLN A 11 -22.71 4.30 19.87
CA GLN A 11 -23.47 3.05 19.85
C GLN A 11 -23.69 2.64 18.39
N HIS A 12 -22.95 1.64 17.93
CA HIS A 12 -23.22 1.00 16.65
C HIS A 12 -24.56 0.26 16.71
N PRO A 13 -25.45 0.41 15.70
CA PRO A 13 -26.65 -0.41 15.62
C PRO A 13 -26.28 -1.88 15.39
N HIS A 14 -26.86 -2.75 16.20
CA HIS A 14 -26.83 -4.20 16.03
C HIS A 14 -27.32 -4.58 14.62
N ILE A 15 -26.39 -4.93 13.74
CA ILE A 15 -26.71 -5.58 12.46
C ILE A 15 -27.13 -7.02 12.80
N LYS A 16 -28.44 -7.27 12.76
CA LYS A 16 -28.99 -8.64 12.76
C LYS A 16 -28.60 -9.31 11.45
N MET A 17 -27.64 -10.23 11.48
CA MET A 17 -27.38 -11.12 10.35
C MET A 17 -28.54 -12.12 10.23
N THR A 18 -29.32 -11.99 9.17
CA THR A 18 -30.29 -13.00 8.74
C THR A 18 -29.58 -14.21 8.15
N PRO A 19 -30.08 -15.44 8.37
CA PRO A 19 -29.48 -16.65 7.80
C PRO A 19 -29.70 -16.68 6.28
N LEU A 20 -28.64 -17.00 5.54
CA LEU A 20 -28.71 -17.35 4.12
C LEU A 20 -29.45 -18.69 3.98
N THR A 21 -30.66 -18.65 3.43
CA THR A 21 -31.39 -19.84 2.98
C THR A 21 -30.80 -20.31 1.66
N ASP A 22 -30.31 -21.56 1.64
CA ASP A 22 -29.92 -22.30 0.44
C ASP A 22 -31.09 -22.48 -0.51
N VAL A 23 -30.98 -21.91 -1.72
CA VAL A 23 -31.85 -22.25 -2.86
C VAL A 23 -31.03 -23.14 -3.80
N SER A 24 -31.20 -24.44 -3.62
CA SER A 24 -30.74 -25.47 -4.55
C SER A 24 -31.59 -25.42 -5.81
N ASN A 25 -31.01 -25.01 -6.93
CA ASN A 25 -31.59 -25.21 -8.26
C ASN A 25 -30.60 -25.95 -9.14
N SER A 26 -30.84 -27.25 -9.27
CA SER A 26 -30.19 -28.17 -10.19
C SER A 26 -30.78 -28.01 -11.59
N ALA A 27 -30.00 -27.46 -12.52
CA ALA A 27 -30.24 -27.59 -13.95
C ALA A 27 -28.90 -27.81 -14.66
N ALA A 28 -28.76 -28.95 -15.33
CA ALA A 28 -27.55 -29.35 -16.03
C ALA A 28 -27.28 -28.43 -17.25
N PRO A 29 -26.07 -27.86 -17.39
CA PRO A 29 -25.77 -27.00 -18.53
C PRO A 29 -25.45 -27.82 -19.80
N PRO A 30 -25.82 -27.30 -20.99
CA PRO A 30 -25.57 -27.96 -22.26
C PRO A 30 -24.08 -27.96 -22.61
N LYS A 31 -23.61 -29.09 -23.16
CA LYS A 31 -22.22 -29.33 -23.60
C LYS A 31 -21.83 -28.36 -24.72
N ARG A 32 -21.18 -27.24 -24.38
CA ARG A 32 -20.57 -26.32 -25.35
C ARG A 32 -19.23 -26.86 -25.86
N LYS A 33 -19.11 -26.96 -27.18
CA LYS A 33 -17.86 -27.31 -27.89
C LYS A 33 -16.76 -26.31 -27.54
N SER A 34 -15.65 -26.81 -27.03
CA SER A 34 -14.50 -26.03 -26.57
C SER A 34 -13.70 -25.44 -27.73
N ILE A 35 -13.88 -24.15 -28.00
CA ILE A 35 -12.98 -23.38 -28.87
C ILE A 35 -11.69 -23.13 -28.07
N LYS A 36 -10.57 -23.73 -28.51
CA LYS A 36 -9.23 -23.49 -27.97
C LYS A 36 -8.80 -22.03 -28.28
N LYS A 37 -9.25 -21.06 -27.48
CA LYS A 37 -8.69 -19.70 -27.48
C LYS A 37 -7.26 -19.77 -26.94
N LYS A 38 -6.27 -19.49 -27.77
CA LYS A 38 -4.88 -19.23 -27.36
C LYS A 38 -4.92 -18.15 -26.26
N ARG A 39 -4.71 -18.57 -25.00
CA ARG A 39 -4.54 -17.65 -23.87
C ARG A 39 -3.25 -16.87 -24.11
N LYS A 40 -3.36 -15.62 -24.59
CA LYS A 40 -2.26 -14.66 -24.46
C LYS A 40 -1.93 -14.59 -22.98
N SER A 41 -0.67 -14.83 -22.64
CA SER A 41 -0.13 -14.64 -21.29
C SER A 41 -0.51 -13.23 -20.85
N LYS A 42 -1.39 -13.16 -19.84
CA LYS A 42 -1.86 -11.89 -19.27
C LYS A 42 -0.67 -11.28 -18.54
N GLU A 43 0.00 -10.34 -19.19
CA GLU A 43 1.09 -9.58 -18.60
C GLU A 43 0.58 -8.94 -17.31
N VAL A 44 1.24 -9.24 -16.20
CA VAL A 44 0.85 -8.71 -14.89
C VAL A 44 1.40 -7.29 -14.82
N LEU A 45 0.56 -6.31 -15.15
CA LEU A 45 0.90 -4.90 -15.01
C LEU A 45 1.35 -4.60 -13.57
N SER A 46 2.39 -3.77 -13.43
CA SER A 46 2.82 -3.25 -12.14
C SER A 46 1.69 -2.47 -11.46
N THR A 47 1.78 -2.30 -10.15
CA THR A 47 0.79 -1.56 -9.38
C THR A 47 0.68 -0.12 -9.88
N GLY A 48 1.81 0.55 -10.07
CA GLY A 48 1.89 1.91 -10.60
C GLY A 48 1.23 2.04 -11.98
N ALA A 49 1.43 1.07 -12.88
CA ALA A 49 0.80 1.08 -14.19
C ALA A 49 -0.74 1.02 -14.10
N LYS A 50 -1.30 0.22 -13.20
CA LYS A 50 -2.76 0.13 -12.99
C LYS A 50 -3.34 1.42 -12.42
N ILE A 51 -2.61 2.06 -11.50
CA ILE A 51 -3.02 3.35 -10.91
C ILE A 51 -3.03 4.42 -12.00
N LEU A 52 -1.96 4.51 -12.79
CA LEU A 52 -1.84 5.48 -13.89
C LEU A 52 -2.90 5.27 -14.97
N ASP A 53 -3.20 4.02 -15.31
CA ASP A 53 -4.25 3.65 -16.26
C ASP A 53 -5.62 4.14 -15.76
N ARG A 54 -5.96 3.88 -14.49
CA ARG A 54 -7.19 4.41 -13.87
C ARG A 54 -7.28 5.93 -13.93
N LEU A 55 -6.21 6.62 -13.51
CA LEU A 55 -6.18 8.09 -13.52
C LEU A 55 -6.33 8.66 -14.92
N THR A 56 -5.67 8.05 -15.91
CA THR A 56 -5.74 8.46 -17.31
C THR A 56 -7.14 8.24 -17.86
N GLN A 57 -7.72 7.07 -17.62
CA GLN A 57 -9.07 6.73 -18.04
C GLN A 57 -10.11 7.69 -17.44
N ALA A 58 -9.98 8.06 -16.16
CA ALA A 58 -10.90 9.02 -15.53
C ALA A 58 -10.84 10.41 -16.17
N VAL A 59 -9.64 10.88 -16.55
CA VAL A 59 -9.45 12.15 -17.25
C VAL A 59 -9.99 12.09 -18.69
N ASP A 60 -9.83 10.96 -19.37
CA ASP A 60 -10.24 10.79 -20.77
C ASP A 60 -11.75 10.57 -20.91
N ASP A 61 -12.39 9.92 -19.91
CA ASP A 61 -13.85 9.71 -19.86
C ASP A 61 -14.62 10.95 -19.39
N ALA A 62 -13.94 11.93 -18.81
CA ALA A 62 -14.58 13.13 -18.31
C ALA A 62 -15.21 13.93 -19.46
N PRO A 63 -16.47 14.39 -19.31
CA PRO A 63 -17.05 15.29 -20.29
C PRO A 63 -16.21 16.57 -20.37
N PRO A 64 -16.19 17.26 -21.52
CA PRO A 64 -15.54 18.57 -21.63
C PRO A 64 -16.23 19.54 -20.65
N SER A 65 -15.67 19.67 -19.44
CA SER A 65 -16.28 20.50 -18.40
C SER A 65 -16.03 21.96 -18.71
N MET A 66 -17.06 22.81 -18.58
CA MET A 66 -16.89 24.25 -18.67
C MET A 66 -16.29 24.80 -17.37
N ASN A 67 -15.23 25.62 -17.51
CA ASN A 67 -14.63 26.52 -16.52
C ASN A 67 -14.60 26.00 -15.06
N ARG A 68 -13.72 25.03 -14.78
CA ARG A 68 -13.44 24.53 -13.42
C ARG A 68 -12.22 25.19 -12.78
N SER A 69 -11.64 26.22 -13.40
CA SER A 69 -10.45 26.90 -12.87
C SER A 69 -10.59 27.41 -11.42
N PRO A 70 -11.77 27.86 -10.92
CA PRO A 70 -11.91 28.26 -9.52
C PRO A 70 -11.72 27.12 -8.51
N GLU A 71 -11.96 25.88 -8.92
CA GLU A 71 -11.85 24.69 -8.06
C GLU A 71 -10.40 24.19 -7.93
N LEU A 72 -9.51 24.65 -8.80
CA LEU A 72 -8.15 24.15 -8.85
C LEU A 72 -7.38 24.38 -7.54
N VAL A 73 -7.57 25.54 -6.91
CA VAL A 73 -6.92 25.89 -5.64
C VAL A 73 -7.36 24.98 -4.50
N PRO A 74 -8.67 24.86 -4.17
CA PRO A 74 -9.10 23.95 -3.10
C PRO A 74 -8.73 22.49 -3.38
N LEU A 75 -8.89 21.99 -4.62
CA LEU A 75 -8.51 20.63 -4.97
C LEU A 75 -7.00 20.36 -4.82
N THR A 76 -6.16 21.35 -5.15
CA THR A 76 -4.71 21.24 -4.94
C THR A 76 -4.38 21.17 -3.44
N MET A 77 -5.08 21.94 -2.59
CA MET A 77 -4.91 21.87 -1.15
C MET A 77 -5.32 20.50 -0.58
N GLU A 78 -6.43 19.94 -1.05
CA GLU A 78 -6.88 18.60 -0.68
C GLU A 78 -5.89 17.51 -1.10
N TRP A 79 -5.31 17.65 -2.29
CA TRP A 79 -4.26 16.75 -2.78
C TRP A 79 -3.02 16.79 -1.88
N GLU A 80 -2.52 17.98 -1.54
CA GLU A 80 -1.36 18.10 -0.64
C GLU A 80 -1.64 17.53 0.76
N ALA A 81 -2.87 17.71 1.28
CA ALA A 81 -3.28 17.10 2.54
C ALA A 81 -3.31 15.57 2.44
N THR A 82 -3.80 15.02 1.33
CA THR A 82 -3.84 13.57 1.07
C THR A 82 -2.43 12.99 0.97
N LYS A 83 -1.54 13.64 0.21
CA LYS A 83 -0.12 13.29 0.09
C LYS A 83 0.58 13.26 1.45
N LYS A 84 0.33 14.26 2.31
CA LYS A 84 0.87 14.30 3.68
C LYS A 84 0.37 13.12 4.53
N LYS A 85 -0.93 12.80 4.48
CA LYS A 85 -1.52 11.66 5.23
C LYS A 85 -0.93 10.33 4.78
N LEU A 86 -0.72 10.15 3.48
CA LEU A 86 -0.11 8.94 2.94
C LEU A 86 1.35 8.78 3.41
N ARG A 87 2.16 9.84 3.33
CA ARG A 87 3.55 9.83 3.82
C ARG A 87 3.62 9.47 5.29
N TRP A 88 2.72 10.04 6.09
CA TRP A 88 2.59 9.69 7.50
C TRP A 88 2.26 8.21 7.70
N THR A 89 1.30 7.68 6.93
CA THR A 89 0.92 6.26 6.97
C THR A 89 2.11 5.36 6.63
N VAL A 90 2.89 5.70 5.60
CA VAL A 90 4.12 4.96 5.24
C VAL A 90 5.15 5.01 6.38
N SER A 91 5.31 6.16 7.03
CA SER A 91 6.21 6.31 8.18
C SER A 91 5.80 5.39 9.34
N VAL A 92 4.52 5.41 9.71
CA VAL A 92 3.98 4.54 10.78
C VAL A 92 4.10 3.06 10.41
N ALA A 93 3.86 2.70 9.14
CA ALA A 93 4.03 1.33 8.69
C ALA A 93 5.50 0.86 8.81
N LYS A 94 6.48 1.72 8.49
CA LYS A 94 7.90 1.41 8.67
C LYS A 94 8.26 1.20 10.15
N GLU A 95 7.81 2.10 11.02
CA GLU A 95 8.01 2.00 12.47
C GLU A 95 7.40 0.72 13.04
N TYR A 96 6.20 0.34 12.58
CA TYR A 96 5.55 -0.91 12.95
C TYR A 96 6.36 -2.13 12.50
N ALA A 97 6.89 -2.12 11.27
CA ALA A 97 7.75 -3.20 10.77
C ALA A 97 9.05 -3.33 11.58
N GLU A 98 9.68 -2.20 11.94
CA GLU A 98 10.88 -2.18 12.80
C GLU A 98 10.59 -2.69 14.20
N THR A 99 9.47 -2.29 14.79
CA THR A 99 9.03 -2.76 16.12
C THR A 99 8.78 -4.27 16.12
N THR A 100 8.14 -4.78 15.06
CA THR A 100 7.88 -6.21 14.89
C THR A 100 9.19 -7.00 14.76
N ARG A 101 10.16 -6.49 13.98
CA ARG A 101 11.50 -7.09 13.88
C ARG A 101 12.21 -7.13 15.25
N ALA A 102 12.24 -6.00 15.95
CA ALA A 102 12.86 -5.90 17.27
C ALA A 102 12.22 -6.85 18.30
N MET A 103 10.90 -7.04 18.24
CA MET A 103 10.20 -8.03 19.05
C MET A 103 10.68 -9.45 18.74
N HIS A 104 10.78 -9.83 17.46
CA HIS A 104 11.28 -11.16 17.08
C HIS A 104 12.72 -11.39 17.55
N GLU A 105 13.61 -10.42 17.33
CA GLU A 105 15.00 -10.49 17.82
C GLU A 105 15.09 -10.63 19.34
N SER A 106 14.24 -9.90 20.08
CA SER A 106 14.20 -9.98 21.54
C SER A 106 13.75 -11.37 22.01
N ARG A 107 12.74 -11.96 21.35
CA ARG A 107 12.34 -13.34 21.60
C ARG A 107 13.48 -14.32 21.31
N SER A 108 14.25 -14.11 20.23
CA SER A 108 15.41 -14.95 19.91
C SER A 108 16.49 -14.88 20.96
N LYS A 109 16.86 -13.68 21.39
CA LYS A 109 17.84 -13.49 22.46
C LYS A 109 17.42 -14.20 23.74
N LEU A 110 16.15 -14.09 24.14
CA LEU A 110 15.64 -14.78 25.32
C LEU A 110 15.78 -16.30 25.19
N VAL A 111 15.35 -16.89 24.07
CA VAL A 111 15.47 -18.34 23.86
C VAL A 111 16.93 -18.77 23.85
N SER A 112 17.83 -18.04 23.18
CA SER A 112 19.27 -18.35 23.21
C SER A 112 19.84 -18.34 24.63
N GLN A 113 19.40 -17.43 25.51
CA GLN A 113 19.81 -17.44 26.92
C GLN A 113 19.27 -18.67 27.67
N LEU A 114 18.02 -19.08 27.42
CA LEU A 114 17.46 -20.30 28.01
C LEU A 114 18.22 -21.55 27.56
N VAL A 115 18.63 -21.60 26.28
CA VAL A 115 19.47 -22.67 25.74
C VAL A 115 20.81 -22.71 26.49
N LEU A 116 21.51 -21.59 26.60
CA LEU A 116 22.79 -21.49 27.33
C LEU A 116 22.66 -21.95 28.79
N LEU A 117 21.60 -21.54 29.48
CA LEU A 117 21.34 -21.96 30.86
C LEU A 117 21.10 -23.47 30.99
N SER A 118 20.70 -24.14 29.91
CA SER A 118 20.39 -25.57 29.91
C SER A 118 21.57 -26.47 29.51
N GLU A 119 22.70 -25.94 29.02
CA GLU A 119 23.81 -26.71 28.37
C GLU A 119 24.40 -27.87 29.18
N ASN A 120 24.19 -27.94 30.49
CA ASN A 120 24.65 -29.04 31.34
C ASN A 120 23.53 -29.66 32.17
N SER A 121 22.29 -29.47 31.74
CA SER A 121 21.10 -29.96 32.41
C SER A 121 20.46 -31.11 31.63
N PRO A 122 19.76 -32.05 32.29
CA PRO A 122 19.02 -33.11 31.60
C PRO A 122 17.97 -32.57 30.60
N ILE A 123 17.49 -31.34 30.79
CA ILE A 123 16.49 -30.71 29.91
C ILE A 123 17.09 -30.07 28.65
N PHE A 124 18.42 -30.12 28.45
CA PHE A 124 19.07 -29.53 27.27
C PHE A 124 18.50 -30.05 25.96
N ASP A 125 18.25 -31.36 25.84
CA ASP A 125 17.73 -31.96 24.60
C ASP A 125 16.34 -31.41 24.24
N SER A 126 15.56 -31.04 25.27
CA SER A 126 14.23 -30.42 25.09
C SER A 126 14.29 -28.90 24.84
N ILE A 127 15.37 -28.23 25.24
CA ILE A 127 15.48 -26.76 25.17
C ILE A 127 16.45 -26.34 24.04
N GLY A 128 17.69 -26.82 24.12
CA GLY A 128 18.83 -26.37 23.34
C GLY A 128 19.18 -27.18 22.11
N GLU A 129 18.87 -28.47 22.07
CA GLU A 129 19.28 -29.29 20.92
C GLU A 129 18.58 -28.83 19.64
N HIS A 130 19.32 -28.48 18.59
CA HIS A 130 18.73 -28.18 17.28
C HIS A 130 18.37 -29.48 16.56
N THR A 131 17.18 -30.01 16.83
CA THR A 131 16.68 -31.26 16.24
C THR A 131 16.21 -31.13 14.78
N LEU A 132 16.46 -29.98 14.13
CA LEU A 132 16.12 -29.79 12.72
C LEU A 132 17.14 -30.52 11.85
N ASN A 133 16.68 -31.48 11.05
CA ASN A 133 17.55 -32.16 10.10
C ASN A 133 18.19 -31.17 9.10
N GLY A 134 19.34 -31.54 8.53
CA GLY A 134 20.10 -30.68 7.63
C GLY A 134 19.36 -30.28 6.33
N LYS A 135 18.26 -30.97 5.98
CA LYS A 135 17.40 -30.58 4.85
C LYS A 135 16.46 -29.44 5.26
N SER A 136 15.82 -29.53 6.43
CA SER A 136 14.98 -28.49 7.02
C SER A 136 15.78 -27.21 7.28
N MET A 137 16.99 -27.33 7.85
CA MET A 137 17.86 -26.16 8.06
C MET A 137 18.23 -25.45 6.76
N ARG A 138 18.59 -26.21 5.71
CA ARG A 138 18.86 -25.63 4.38
C ARG A 138 17.63 -24.97 3.76
N ALA A 139 16.45 -25.55 3.97
CA ALA A 139 15.19 -24.97 3.51
C ALA A 139 14.88 -23.65 4.23
N LEU A 140 15.06 -23.60 5.56
CA LEU A 140 14.91 -22.37 6.35
C LEU A 140 15.90 -21.29 5.88
N GLN A 141 17.16 -21.65 5.68
CA GLN A 141 18.19 -20.72 5.18
C GLN A 141 17.83 -20.18 3.79
N SER A 142 17.41 -21.04 2.86
CA SER A 142 16.99 -20.62 1.52
C SER A 142 15.80 -19.65 1.57
N MET A 143 14.84 -19.83 2.48
CA MET A 143 13.72 -18.89 2.65
C MET A 143 14.14 -17.52 3.22
N ARG A 144 15.20 -17.47 4.02
CA ARG A 144 15.79 -16.22 4.54
C ARG A 144 16.47 -15.43 3.41
N GLU A 145 17.21 -16.13 2.55
CA GLU A 145 18.03 -15.50 1.51
C GLU A 145 17.21 -15.08 0.29
N GLU A 146 16.29 -15.93 -0.20
CA GLU A 146 15.63 -15.69 -1.47
C GLU A 146 14.12 -15.37 -1.33
N PRO A 147 13.59 -14.41 -2.10
CA PRO A 147 12.17 -14.26 -2.32
C PRO A 147 11.65 -15.52 -3.05
N PRO A 148 10.64 -16.23 -2.52
CA PRO A 148 10.08 -17.39 -3.19
C PRO A 148 9.40 -16.93 -4.48
N VAL A 149 10.06 -17.19 -5.61
CA VAL A 149 9.47 -16.98 -6.94
C VAL A 149 8.61 -18.21 -7.25
N GLY A 150 7.36 -18.25 -6.78
CA GLY A 150 6.41 -19.31 -7.13
C GLY A 150 5.54 -19.83 -5.99
N LYS A 151 5.16 -21.12 -6.04
CA LYS A 151 4.39 -21.78 -4.97
C LYS A 151 5.23 -21.75 -3.70
N ARG A 152 4.81 -20.90 -2.76
CA ARG A 152 5.51 -20.68 -1.50
C ARG A 152 5.50 -21.96 -0.69
N THR A 153 6.67 -22.60 -0.54
CA THR A 153 6.86 -23.63 0.47
C THR A 153 6.64 -22.94 1.82
N THR A 154 5.60 -23.33 2.54
CA THR A 154 5.30 -22.71 3.84
C THR A 154 6.11 -23.41 4.92
N ILE A 155 6.40 -22.72 6.03
CA ILE A 155 6.99 -23.37 7.21
C ILE A 155 6.10 -24.53 7.66
N ASN A 156 4.77 -24.39 7.54
CA ASN A 156 3.83 -25.49 7.73
C ASN A 156 4.11 -26.74 6.87
N GLN A 157 4.64 -26.59 5.64
CA GLN A 157 5.05 -27.74 4.83
C GLN A 157 6.35 -28.36 5.36
N ILE A 158 7.30 -27.56 5.82
CA ILE A 158 8.53 -28.05 6.46
C ILE A 158 8.16 -28.85 7.72
N ILE A 159 7.29 -28.30 8.57
CA ILE A 159 6.75 -28.97 9.76
C ILE A 159 6.12 -30.31 9.39
N LYS A 160 5.25 -30.33 8.36
CA LYS A 160 4.55 -31.55 7.93
C LYS A 160 5.48 -32.60 7.31
N SER A 161 6.61 -32.17 6.73
CA SER A 161 7.57 -33.06 6.06
C SER A 161 8.70 -33.55 6.97
N SER A 162 8.83 -32.96 8.16
CA SER A 162 9.78 -33.40 9.16
C SER A 162 9.13 -34.55 9.93
N ASP A 163 9.39 -35.78 9.50
CA ASP A 163 9.02 -36.99 10.27
C ASP A 163 9.67 -36.99 11.67
N GLU A 164 10.78 -36.26 11.81
CA GLU A 164 11.40 -35.89 13.08
C GLU A 164 10.72 -34.65 13.63
N SER A 165 9.95 -34.86 14.69
CA SER A 165 9.25 -33.84 15.43
C SER A 165 10.27 -32.83 15.97
N ALA A 166 10.18 -31.58 15.52
CA ALA A 166 10.95 -30.44 16.03
C ALA A 166 10.57 -30.19 17.50
N ASN A 167 11.07 -31.05 18.40
CA ASN A 167 10.62 -31.14 19.79
C ASN A 167 11.34 -30.18 20.72
N SER A 168 12.41 -29.55 20.25
CA SER A 168 13.16 -28.61 21.06
C SER A 168 12.67 -27.18 20.91
N LEU A 169 12.77 -26.43 22.01
CA LEU A 169 12.49 -25.01 22.03
C LEU A 169 13.36 -24.23 21.02
N GLY A 170 14.63 -24.62 20.86
CA GLY A 170 15.56 -24.03 19.90
C GLY A 170 15.09 -24.18 18.44
N SER A 171 14.64 -25.38 18.05
CA SER A 171 14.11 -25.65 16.70
C SER A 171 12.83 -24.86 16.40
N LEU A 172 11.91 -24.83 17.37
CA LEU A 172 10.69 -24.03 17.30
C LEU A 172 11.01 -22.55 17.10
N HIS A 173 11.97 -22.03 17.86
CA HIS A 173 12.35 -20.64 17.78
C HIS A 173 13.04 -20.30 16.45
N GLU A 174 13.89 -21.18 15.93
CA GLU A 174 14.55 -20.99 14.62
C GLU A 174 13.52 -20.92 13.47
N MET A 175 12.46 -21.73 13.56
CA MET A 175 11.33 -21.64 12.63
C MET A 175 10.54 -20.33 12.81
N ALA A 176 10.24 -19.92 14.05
CA ALA A 176 9.54 -18.67 14.32
C ALA A 176 10.33 -17.44 13.85
N ALA A 177 11.65 -17.43 14.04
CA ALA A 177 12.54 -16.38 13.57
C ALA A 177 12.56 -16.31 12.04
N THR A 178 12.66 -17.47 11.37
CA THR A 178 12.57 -17.54 9.90
C THR A 178 11.21 -17.05 9.39
N GLN A 179 10.13 -17.39 10.08
CA GLN A 179 8.79 -16.92 9.76
C GLN A 179 8.68 -15.39 9.88
N GLY A 180 9.26 -14.81 10.93
CA GLY A 180 9.32 -13.37 11.15
C GLY A 180 10.00 -12.64 9.99
N ILE A 181 11.14 -13.15 9.50
CA ILE A 181 11.85 -12.58 8.34
C ILE A 181 10.96 -12.62 7.08
N ILE A 182 10.29 -13.74 6.83
CA ILE A 182 9.39 -13.90 5.67
C ILE A 182 8.20 -12.92 5.77
N GLN A 183 7.61 -12.79 6.96
CA GLN A 183 6.49 -11.88 7.22
C GLN A 183 6.92 -10.42 7.08
N GLU A 184 8.10 -10.04 7.57
CA GLU A 184 8.64 -8.69 7.42
C GLU A 184 8.78 -8.32 5.94
N ARG A 185 9.38 -9.21 5.15
CA ARG A 185 9.51 -9.00 3.70
C ARG A 185 8.16 -8.85 3.02
N ASP A 186 7.18 -9.70 3.37
CA ASP A 186 5.84 -9.61 2.81
C ASP A 186 5.15 -8.30 3.16
N PHE A 187 5.27 -7.86 4.42
CA PHE A 187 4.73 -6.58 4.87
C PHE A 187 5.33 -5.43 4.07
N ARG A 188 6.66 -5.44 3.93
CA ARG A 188 7.39 -4.43 3.18
C ARG A 188 6.91 -4.36 1.73
N THR A 189 6.87 -5.49 1.03
CA THR A 189 6.48 -5.51 -0.39
C THR A 189 4.99 -5.21 -0.62
N GLN A 190 4.09 -5.78 0.20
CA GLN A 190 2.65 -5.68 -0.05
C GLN A 190 2.01 -4.42 0.53
N VAL A 191 2.60 -3.84 1.59
CA VAL A 191 2.03 -2.69 2.31
C VAL A 191 2.90 -1.45 2.08
N ILE A 192 4.18 -1.48 2.46
CA ILE A 192 5.06 -0.30 2.41
C ILE A 192 5.36 0.09 0.96
N ASP A 193 5.87 -0.85 0.16
CA ASP A 193 6.29 -0.58 -1.23
C ASP A 193 5.08 -0.25 -2.10
N TYR A 194 3.92 -0.90 -1.88
CA TYR A 194 2.67 -0.54 -2.54
C TYR A 194 2.28 0.92 -2.29
N ALA A 195 2.31 1.36 -1.02
CA ALA A 195 1.94 2.73 -0.65
C ALA A 195 2.93 3.76 -1.22
N ILE A 196 4.23 3.44 -1.25
CA ILE A 196 5.27 4.29 -1.86
C ILE A 196 5.08 4.38 -3.39
N GLU A 197 4.85 3.25 -4.06
CA GLU A 197 4.62 3.22 -5.51
C GLU A 197 3.35 3.99 -5.88
N TRP A 198 2.29 3.88 -5.07
CA TRP A 198 1.08 4.68 -5.21
C TRP A 198 1.36 6.17 -5.05
N GLU A 199 2.02 6.61 -3.98
CA GLU A 199 2.38 8.02 -3.80
C GLU A 199 3.11 8.56 -5.01
N LYS A 200 4.15 7.82 -5.45
CA LYS A 200 5.04 8.23 -6.51
C LYS A 200 4.29 8.38 -7.83
N ALA A 201 3.56 7.35 -8.23
CA ALA A 201 2.84 7.35 -9.50
C ALA A 201 1.81 8.48 -9.59
N VAL A 202 1.03 8.69 -8.51
CA VAL A 202 0.03 9.76 -8.48
C VAL A 202 0.69 11.13 -8.44
N SER A 203 1.74 11.31 -7.61
CA SER A 203 2.45 12.59 -7.49
C SER A 203 3.11 13.02 -8.79
N GLU A 204 3.82 12.11 -9.47
CA GLU A 204 4.47 12.41 -10.76
C GLU A 204 3.43 12.85 -11.80
N LYS A 205 2.29 12.15 -11.87
CA LYS A 205 1.20 12.51 -12.78
C LYS A 205 0.58 13.88 -12.43
N VAL A 206 0.22 14.12 -11.19
CA VAL A 206 -0.37 15.40 -10.76
C VAL A 206 0.61 16.57 -10.95
N GLU A 207 1.88 16.41 -10.59
CA GLU A 207 2.89 17.47 -10.71
C GLU A 207 3.18 17.83 -12.17
N SER A 208 3.21 16.85 -13.07
CA SER A 208 3.37 17.09 -14.51
C SER A 208 2.21 17.88 -15.11
N GLU A 209 0.97 17.54 -14.77
CA GLU A 209 -0.22 18.28 -15.24
C GLU A 209 -0.31 19.68 -14.61
N LEU A 210 0.03 19.83 -13.31
CA LEU A 210 0.14 21.14 -12.66
C LEU A 210 1.13 22.06 -13.38
N LYS A 211 2.28 21.54 -13.78
CA LYS A 211 3.29 22.31 -14.54
C LYS A 211 2.74 22.77 -15.89
N LYS A 212 1.98 21.89 -16.57
CA LYS A 212 1.34 22.20 -17.85
C LYS A 212 0.32 23.33 -17.69
N VAL A 213 -0.59 23.24 -16.71
CA VAL A 213 -1.60 24.28 -16.44
C VAL A 213 -0.95 25.62 -16.08
N ARG A 214 0.09 25.64 -15.22
CA ARG A 214 0.85 26.87 -14.89
C ARG A 214 1.48 27.53 -16.12
N THR A 215 1.97 26.74 -17.06
CA THR A 215 2.54 27.25 -18.32
C THR A 215 1.47 27.93 -19.16
N LEU A 216 0.29 27.31 -19.30
CA LEU A 216 -0.85 27.89 -20.01
C LEU A 216 -1.38 29.15 -19.32
N GLN A 217 -1.43 29.15 -17.99
CA GLN A 217 -1.81 30.31 -17.19
C GLN A 217 -0.88 31.50 -17.44
N ALA A 218 0.43 31.25 -17.50
CA ALA A 218 1.42 32.29 -17.81
C ALA A 218 1.24 32.86 -19.23
N THR A 219 0.94 32.00 -20.22
CA THR A 219 0.64 32.42 -21.60
C THR A 219 -0.62 33.27 -21.67
N ARG A 220 -1.70 32.87 -20.99
CA ARG A 220 -2.92 33.67 -20.86
C ARG A 220 -2.62 35.04 -20.25
N ALA A 221 -1.95 35.07 -19.09
CA ALA A 221 -1.58 36.31 -18.41
C ALA A 221 -0.67 37.23 -19.26
N HIS A 222 0.19 36.66 -20.10
CA HIS A 222 0.99 37.42 -21.05
C HIS A 222 0.11 38.16 -22.06
N TYR A 223 -0.85 37.48 -22.67
CA TYR A 223 -1.75 38.10 -23.63
C TYR A 223 -2.69 39.10 -22.96
N GLU A 224 -3.22 38.83 -21.76
CA GLU A 224 -4.00 39.80 -20.98
C GLU A 224 -3.22 41.11 -20.78
N LYS A 225 -1.99 41.03 -20.27
CA LYS A 225 -1.12 42.21 -20.07
C LYS A 225 -0.80 42.94 -21.37
N LYS A 226 -0.59 42.21 -22.46
CA LYS A 226 -0.26 42.80 -23.76
C LYS A 226 -1.46 43.54 -24.34
N LEU A 227 -2.65 42.98 -24.18
CA LEU A 227 -3.90 43.55 -24.65
C LEU A 227 -4.26 44.81 -23.88
N GLU A 228 -4.11 44.78 -22.55
CA GLU A 228 -4.28 45.93 -21.68
C GLU A 228 -3.34 47.08 -22.08
N LYS A 229 -2.07 46.79 -22.34
CA LYS A 229 -1.13 47.81 -22.84
C LYS A 229 -1.54 48.42 -24.17
N LEU A 230 -2.05 47.62 -25.11
CA LEU A 230 -2.52 48.13 -26.40
C LEU A 230 -3.74 49.06 -26.23
N ARG A 231 -4.69 48.68 -25.36
CA ARG A 231 -5.86 49.51 -25.03
C ARG A 231 -5.47 50.82 -24.35
N LEU A 232 -4.58 50.79 -23.36
CA LEU A 232 -4.06 52.00 -22.70
C LEU A 232 -3.34 52.94 -23.68
N CYS A 233 -2.58 52.39 -24.63
CA CYS A 233 -1.97 53.19 -25.69
C CYS A 233 -3.01 53.81 -26.64
N ALA A 234 -4.10 53.09 -26.96
CA ALA A 234 -5.21 53.62 -27.75
C ALA A 234 -5.87 54.81 -27.05
N GLU A 235 -6.23 54.64 -25.79
CA GLU A 235 -6.86 55.69 -24.97
C GLU A 235 -5.95 56.93 -24.81
N ASP A 236 -4.64 56.74 -24.66
CA ASP A 236 -3.69 57.85 -24.55
C ASP A 236 -3.57 58.65 -25.86
N LEU A 237 -3.64 57.98 -27.03
CA LEU A 237 -3.67 58.65 -28.32
C LEU A 237 -4.97 59.42 -28.54
N GLU A 238 -6.10 58.82 -28.16
CA GLU A 238 -7.42 59.44 -28.22
C GLU A 238 -7.48 60.70 -27.35
N LYS A 239 -7.03 60.62 -26.09
CA LYS A 239 -6.95 61.78 -25.17
C LYS A 239 -6.08 62.91 -25.70
N LYS A 240 -5.07 62.60 -26.52
CA LYS A 240 -4.17 63.58 -27.14
C LYS A 240 -4.71 64.14 -28.47
N GLY A 241 -5.89 63.71 -28.92
CA GLY A 241 -6.46 64.10 -30.22
C GLY A 241 -5.61 63.62 -31.41
N LYS A 242 -4.78 62.59 -31.21
CA LYS A 242 -3.94 62.02 -32.27
C LYS A 242 -4.73 60.92 -32.97
N LYS A 243 -4.66 60.88 -34.30
CA LYS A 243 -5.28 59.81 -35.09
C LYS A 243 -4.60 58.48 -34.77
N GLU A 244 -5.39 57.46 -34.49
CA GLU A 244 -4.92 56.10 -34.23
C GLU A 244 -4.17 55.55 -35.46
N PRO A 245 -3.01 54.89 -35.29
CA PRO A 245 -2.29 54.32 -36.42
C PRO A 245 -3.12 53.21 -37.09
N SER A 246 -3.16 53.17 -38.43
CA SER A 246 -4.07 52.27 -39.17
C SER A 246 -3.85 50.77 -38.94
N ASN A 247 -2.75 50.38 -38.29
CA ASN A 247 -2.41 48.99 -37.99
C ASN A 247 -2.72 48.60 -36.54
N GLN A 248 -3.37 49.47 -35.77
CA GLN A 248 -3.65 49.24 -34.35
C GLN A 248 -4.82 48.29 -34.14
N ASP A 249 -5.90 48.46 -34.91
CA ASP A 249 -7.09 47.60 -34.88
C ASP A 249 -6.73 46.15 -35.20
N ASP A 250 -6.02 45.92 -36.31
CA ASP A 250 -5.52 44.59 -36.68
C ASP A 250 -4.63 43.95 -35.60
N LYS A 251 -3.88 44.76 -34.83
CA LYS A 251 -3.04 44.26 -33.74
C LYS A 251 -3.90 43.90 -32.54
N LEU A 252 -4.91 44.70 -32.19
CA LEU A 252 -5.84 44.40 -31.13
C LEU A 252 -6.57 43.10 -31.42
N GLU A 253 -7.21 42.98 -32.59
CA GLU A 253 -7.95 41.79 -33.02
C GLU A 253 -7.08 40.52 -32.95
N ARG A 254 -5.84 40.58 -33.47
CA ARG A 254 -4.90 39.45 -33.40
C ARG A 254 -4.51 39.05 -31.98
N ASN A 255 -4.39 40.00 -31.05
CA ASN A 255 -4.07 39.65 -29.66
C ASN A 255 -5.32 39.21 -28.88
N GLU A 256 -6.51 39.70 -29.23
CA GLU A 256 -7.79 39.21 -28.69
C GLU A 256 -8.03 37.75 -29.06
N ALA A 257 -7.83 37.40 -30.33
CA ALA A 257 -7.90 36.01 -30.79
C ALA A 257 -6.90 35.10 -30.04
N LYS A 258 -5.66 35.54 -29.86
CA LYS A 258 -4.64 34.79 -29.09
C LYS A 258 -4.97 34.66 -27.61
N LEU A 259 -5.56 35.70 -27.02
CA LEU A 259 -6.02 35.64 -25.64
C LEU A 259 -7.16 34.63 -25.49
N MET A 260 -8.12 34.62 -26.42
CA MET A 260 -9.22 33.66 -26.45
C MET A 260 -8.69 32.23 -26.58
N GLU A 261 -7.78 31.97 -27.52
CA GLU A 261 -7.14 30.65 -27.68
C GLU A 261 -6.37 30.21 -26.43
N ALA A 262 -5.61 31.12 -25.81
CA ALA A 262 -4.87 30.85 -24.58
C ALA A 262 -5.81 30.58 -23.40
N PHE A 263 -6.94 31.29 -23.33
CA PHE A 263 -7.98 31.08 -22.33
C PHE A 263 -8.63 29.71 -22.49
N GLU A 264 -9.10 29.36 -23.69
CA GLU A 264 -9.72 28.06 -23.98
C GLU A 264 -8.78 26.90 -23.67
N SER A 265 -7.51 27.02 -24.08
CA SER A 265 -6.47 26.02 -23.79
C SER A 265 -6.23 25.86 -22.28
N HIS A 266 -6.14 26.98 -21.55
CA HIS A 266 -6.01 26.96 -20.10
C HIS A 266 -7.21 26.31 -19.42
N GLU A 267 -8.43 26.73 -19.74
CA GLU A 267 -9.65 26.20 -19.12
C GLU A 267 -9.84 24.71 -19.38
N LYS A 268 -9.53 24.25 -20.60
CA LYS A 268 -9.56 22.84 -20.95
C LYS A 268 -8.62 22.00 -20.09
N GLU A 269 -7.36 22.43 -19.97
CA GLU A 269 -6.36 21.67 -19.19
C GLU A 269 -6.56 21.81 -17.68
N ALA A 270 -7.03 22.97 -17.20
CA ALA A 270 -7.43 23.16 -15.81
C ALA A 270 -8.60 22.24 -15.44
N GLY A 271 -9.59 22.09 -16.31
CA GLY A 271 -10.70 21.14 -16.13
C GLY A 271 -10.23 19.69 -16.03
N ARG A 272 -9.33 19.26 -16.93
CA ARG A 272 -8.70 17.92 -16.87
C ARG A 272 -7.94 17.69 -15.57
N LEU A 273 -7.19 18.69 -15.12
CA LEU A 273 -6.45 18.61 -13.86
C LEU A 273 -7.39 18.54 -12.65
N CYS A 274 -8.52 19.25 -12.65
CA CYS A 274 -9.51 19.14 -11.57
C CYS A 274 -10.06 17.70 -11.46
N VAL A 275 -10.40 17.08 -12.59
CA VAL A 275 -10.83 15.67 -12.62
C VAL A 275 -9.73 14.74 -12.09
N LEU A 276 -8.48 14.95 -12.51
CA LEU A 276 -7.35 14.16 -12.02
C LEU A 276 -7.18 14.29 -10.50
N LEU A 277 -7.28 15.51 -9.96
CA LEU A 277 -7.16 15.77 -8.53
C LEU A 277 -8.31 15.09 -7.76
N GLU A 278 -9.54 15.20 -8.23
CA GLU A 278 -10.70 14.50 -7.63
C GLU A 278 -10.55 12.98 -7.68
N GLU A 279 -10.05 12.44 -8.79
CA GLU A 279 -9.84 11.00 -8.93
C GLU A 279 -8.74 10.49 -7.98
N ALA A 280 -7.74 11.33 -7.71
CA ALA A 280 -6.67 11.06 -6.78
C ALA A 280 -7.10 11.22 -5.31
N THR A 281 -7.94 12.21 -4.99
CA THR A 281 -8.40 12.49 -3.61
C THR A 281 -9.68 11.75 -3.29
N THR A 282 -10.79 12.12 -3.93
CA THR A 282 -12.14 11.62 -3.66
C THR A 282 -12.28 10.15 -4.04
N ASN A 283 -11.73 9.71 -5.18
CA ASN A 283 -11.78 8.30 -5.60
C ASN A 283 -10.51 7.51 -5.24
N GLY A 284 -9.54 8.14 -4.55
CA GLY A 284 -8.31 7.49 -4.09
C GLY A 284 -8.55 6.35 -3.10
N TRP A 285 -9.73 6.28 -2.48
CA TRP A 285 -10.09 5.18 -1.58
C TRP A 285 -10.06 3.79 -2.26
N ARG A 286 -10.18 3.73 -3.60
CA ARG A 286 -10.09 2.45 -4.34
C ARG A 286 -8.70 1.83 -4.23
N ASP A 287 -7.66 2.66 -4.26
CA ASP A 287 -6.28 2.22 -4.06
C ASP A 287 -6.02 1.95 -2.57
N LEU A 288 -6.57 2.78 -1.68
CA LEU A 288 -6.50 2.56 -0.23
C LEU A 288 -7.13 1.23 0.19
N TYR A 289 -8.24 0.82 -0.44
CA TYR A 289 -8.89 -0.46 -0.19
C TYR A 289 -7.93 -1.63 -0.44
N HIS A 290 -7.12 -1.56 -1.50
CA HIS A 290 -6.11 -2.58 -1.77
C HIS A 290 -5.03 -2.61 -0.68
N LEU A 291 -4.55 -1.45 -0.23
CA LEU A 291 -3.60 -1.35 0.86
C LEU A 291 -4.14 -1.96 2.17
N VAL A 292 -5.37 -1.59 2.57
CA VAL A 292 -6.03 -2.16 3.76
C VAL A 292 -6.22 -3.66 3.62
N LYS A 293 -6.65 -4.12 2.44
CA LYS A 293 -6.80 -5.55 2.15
C LYS A 293 -5.48 -6.30 2.27
N TYR A 294 -4.37 -5.75 1.78
CA TYR A 294 -3.05 -6.36 1.92
C TYR A 294 -2.62 -6.42 3.39
N TYR A 295 -2.82 -5.33 4.13
CA TYR A 295 -2.57 -5.29 5.56
C TYR A 295 -3.35 -6.37 6.33
N CYS A 296 -4.68 -6.42 6.16
CA CYS A 296 -5.52 -7.41 6.85
C CYS A 296 -5.13 -8.84 6.52
N LYS A 297 -4.84 -9.13 5.24
CA LYS A 297 -4.38 -10.46 4.81
C LYS A 297 -3.04 -10.83 5.43
N TRP A 298 -2.11 -9.89 5.43
CA TRP A 298 -0.81 -10.09 6.04
C TRP A 298 -0.94 -10.35 7.54
N GLU A 299 -1.71 -9.54 8.26
CA GLU A 299 -1.88 -9.68 9.71
C GLU A 299 -2.58 -10.99 10.08
N SER A 300 -3.62 -11.37 9.34
CA SER A 300 -4.29 -12.66 9.52
C SER A 300 -3.33 -13.83 9.34
N TYR A 301 -2.54 -13.80 8.26
CA TYR A 301 -1.55 -14.82 7.98
C TYR A 301 -0.42 -14.81 9.02
N ARG A 302 -0.03 -13.63 9.51
CA ARG A 302 1.00 -13.48 10.54
C ARG A 302 0.62 -14.22 11.81
N VAL A 303 -0.58 -13.92 12.32
CA VAL A 303 -1.13 -14.51 13.54
C VAL A 303 -1.38 -16.00 13.36
N GLU A 304 -1.94 -16.43 12.24
CA GLU A 304 -2.18 -17.85 11.94
C GLU A 304 -0.88 -18.67 11.97
N GLN A 305 0.17 -18.19 11.30
CA GLN A 305 1.46 -18.91 11.25
C GLN A 305 2.17 -18.92 12.61
N GLU A 306 2.17 -17.82 13.36
CA GLU A 306 2.71 -17.81 14.73
C GLU A 306 1.93 -18.81 15.61
N SER A 307 0.60 -18.77 15.56
CA SER A 307 -0.26 -19.68 16.31
C SER A 307 0.01 -21.13 15.95
N ASP A 308 0.14 -21.47 14.66
CA ASP A 308 0.44 -22.83 14.19
C ASP A 308 1.79 -23.34 14.71
N ILE A 309 2.82 -22.50 14.72
CA ILE A 309 4.15 -22.87 15.22
C ILE A 309 4.08 -23.13 16.74
N TYR A 310 3.54 -22.19 17.50
CA TYR A 310 3.54 -22.28 18.96
C TYR A 310 2.54 -23.33 19.49
N SER A 311 1.33 -23.38 18.95
CA SER A 311 0.29 -24.31 19.44
C SER A 311 0.61 -25.78 19.18
N ARG A 312 1.31 -26.09 18.08
CA ARG A 312 1.66 -27.47 17.76
C ARG A 312 2.90 -27.96 18.49
N LEU A 313 3.89 -27.10 18.66
CA LEU A 313 5.22 -27.53 19.11
C LEU A 313 5.44 -27.32 20.61
N LEU A 314 4.89 -26.25 21.22
CA LEU A 314 5.08 -26.00 22.65
C LEU A 314 4.55 -27.13 23.55
N PRO A 315 3.36 -27.74 23.31
CA PRO A 315 2.90 -28.85 24.13
C PRO A 315 3.89 -30.02 24.12
N THR A 316 4.41 -30.39 22.95
CA THR A 316 5.37 -31.49 22.82
C THR A 316 6.68 -31.20 23.54
N THR A 317 7.21 -29.97 23.40
CA THR A 317 8.40 -29.54 24.15
C THR A 317 8.17 -29.60 25.66
N LEU A 318 7.00 -29.13 26.13
CA LEU A 318 6.66 -29.18 27.56
C LEU A 318 6.51 -30.61 28.09
N GLU A 319 5.86 -31.50 27.35
CA GLU A 319 5.74 -32.91 27.74
C GLU A 319 7.12 -33.60 27.76
N SER A 320 8.00 -33.28 26.81
CA SER A 320 9.39 -33.75 26.81
C SER A 320 10.13 -33.28 28.07
N MET A 321 10.05 -31.99 28.40
CA MET A 321 10.65 -31.44 29.63
C MET A 321 10.09 -32.10 30.90
N LYS A 322 8.78 -32.38 30.95
CA LYS A 322 8.15 -33.08 32.08
C LYS A 322 8.64 -34.51 32.21
N ALA A 323 8.75 -35.24 31.09
CA ALA A 323 9.27 -36.60 31.08
C ALA A 323 10.70 -36.63 31.65
N THR A 324 11.58 -35.78 31.14
CA THR A 324 12.93 -35.60 31.67
C THR A 324 12.92 -35.26 33.16
N PHE A 325 12.07 -34.33 33.60
CA PHE A 325 11.98 -33.97 35.02
C PHE A 325 11.59 -35.17 35.91
N ASN A 326 10.66 -36.01 35.45
CA ASN A 326 10.20 -37.19 36.19
C ASN A 326 11.23 -38.33 36.23
N GLU A 327 12.13 -38.41 35.24
CA GLU A 327 13.20 -39.41 35.20
C GLU A 327 14.32 -39.13 36.21
N TYR A 328 14.50 -37.86 36.60
CA TYR A 328 15.56 -37.42 37.52
C TYR A 328 15.03 -36.81 38.83
N PRO A 329 14.16 -37.50 39.61
CA PRO A 329 13.53 -36.93 40.81
C PRO A 329 14.53 -36.69 41.95
N PHE A 330 15.65 -37.42 41.97
CA PHE A 330 16.66 -37.37 43.04
C PHE A 330 17.59 -36.15 42.98
N LEU A 331 17.58 -35.37 41.89
CA LEU A 331 18.37 -34.14 41.79
C LEU A 331 17.75 -32.94 42.53
N LEU A 332 16.57 -33.12 43.14
CA LEU A 332 15.81 -32.07 43.82
C LEU A 332 15.88 -32.14 45.35
N SER A 333 16.50 -33.17 45.92
CA SER A 333 16.51 -33.41 47.38
C SER A 333 17.75 -32.89 48.11
N THR A 334 18.54 -32.03 47.48
CA THR A 334 19.70 -31.32 48.06
C THR A 334 19.44 -29.83 48.05
#